data_AF-A0A933N7P8-F1
#
_entry.id   AF-A0A933N7P8-F1
#
_cell.length_a   1.000
_cell.length_b   1.000
_cell.length_c   1.000
_cell.angle_alpha   90.00
_cell.angle_beta   90.00
_cell.angle_gamma   90.00
#
_symmetry.space_group_name_H-M   'P 1'
#
loop_
_entity.id
_entity.type
_entity.pdbx_description
1 polymer ?
#
loop_
_entity_poly.entity_id
_entity_poly.type
_entity_poly.pdbx_seq_one_letter_code
_entity_poly.pdbx_strand_id
1 'polypeptide(L)'
;MSRTFESALFHALWSKAPIAVVLYRSLSERDVAVSEIAALAARPMTTVTDVDDVLAHPHEMLAIITEREAEVVKALERVRDSLQNRTVPVFLFLLDEGEGQRALSGVPALASWIRGLDFGGEGTVDIESERRRFSEIHRKSPEEWLTEWRSGLLEDTLANSWIANDALLLESRS
;
A
#
# COMPACT_ATOMS: atom_id res chain seq x y z
N MET A 1 14.65 8.89 2.68
CA MET A 1 13.41 8.13 2.45
C MET A 1 12.55 8.25 3.69
N SER A 2 11.26 8.52 3.56
CA SER A 2 10.39 8.82 4.70
C SER A 2 9.87 7.52 5.33
N ARG A 3 9.86 7.42 6.67
CA ARG A 3 9.26 6.28 7.42
C ARG A 3 7.80 5.99 7.03
N THR A 4 7.11 6.96 6.45
CA THR A 4 5.75 6.79 5.89
C THR A 4 5.70 5.77 4.75
N PHE A 5 6.76 5.64 3.94
CA PHE A 5 6.77 4.73 2.79
C PHE A 5 6.84 3.26 3.22
N GLU A 6 7.65 2.93 4.22
CA GLU A 6 7.83 1.57 4.74
C GLU A 6 6.58 1.02 5.43
N SER A 7 5.93 1.81 6.31
CA SER A 7 4.70 1.38 7.01
C SER A 7 3.57 1.04 6.04
N ALA A 8 3.51 1.81 4.97
CA ALA A 8 2.40 1.80 4.06
C ALA A 8 2.58 0.69 3.00
N LEU A 9 3.82 0.41 2.57
CA LEU A 9 4.19 -0.81 1.85
C LEU A 9 3.93 -2.09 2.64
N PHE A 10 4.16 -2.05 3.96
CA PHE A 10 3.79 -3.14 4.84
C PHE A 10 2.26 -3.31 4.91
N HIS A 11 1.49 -2.23 4.93
CA HIS A 11 0.05 -2.38 4.79
C HIS A 11 -0.35 -3.03 3.46
N ALA A 12 0.29 -2.70 2.33
CA ALA A 12 -0.02 -3.32 1.04
C ALA A 12 0.25 -4.84 1.01
N LEU A 13 1.43 -5.24 1.48
CA LEU A 13 1.87 -6.63 1.47
C LEU A 13 1.08 -7.53 2.44
N TRP A 14 0.58 -6.98 3.55
CA TRP A 14 -0.07 -7.77 4.61
C TRP A 14 -1.58 -7.50 4.79
N SER A 15 -2.18 -6.48 4.16
CA SER A 15 -3.63 -6.20 4.23
C SER A 15 -4.53 -7.14 3.42
N LYS A 16 -3.95 -8.10 2.69
CA LYS A 16 -4.64 -8.93 1.68
C LYS A 16 -5.28 -8.11 0.55
N ALA A 17 -4.93 -6.83 0.40
CA ALA A 17 -5.40 -6.03 -0.71
C ALA A 17 -4.85 -6.62 -2.02
N PRO A 18 -5.69 -6.87 -3.04
CA PRO A 18 -5.23 -7.45 -4.29
C PRO A 18 -4.43 -6.46 -5.15
N ILE A 19 -4.58 -5.16 -4.90
CA ILE A 19 -3.82 -4.07 -5.55
C ILE A 19 -3.34 -3.07 -4.50
N ALA A 20 -2.14 -2.57 -4.69
CA ALA A 20 -1.60 -1.38 -4.03
C ALA A 20 -1.12 -0.36 -5.08
N VAL A 21 -1.24 0.94 -4.80
CA VAL A 21 -0.75 1.99 -5.69
C VAL A 21 0.50 2.63 -5.09
N VAL A 22 1.52 2.79 -5.92
CA VAL A 22 2.76 3.46 -5.55
C VAL A 22 2.91 4.67 -6.46
N LEU A 23 2.85 5.86 -5.87
CA LEU A 23 3.10 7.11 -6.56
C LEU A 23 4.60 7.39 -6.57
N TYR A 24 5.14 7.75 -7.73
CA TYR A 24 6.56 8.09 -7.89
C TYR A 24 6.70 9.45 -8.58
N ARG A 25 7.75 10.21 -8.25
CA ARG A 25 8.01 11.53 -8.87
C ARG A 25 9.08 11.47 -9.94
N SER A 26 9.84 10.38 -9.98
CA SER A 26 10.89 10.15 -10.97
C SER A 26 11.06 8.67 -11.27
N LEU A 27 11.60 8.35 -12.45
CA LEU A 27 11.89 6.96 -12.84
C LEU A 27 12.88 6.30 -11.87
N SER A 28 13.88 7.05 -11.38
CA SER A 28 14.82 6.53 -10.38
C SER A 28 14.13 6.17 -9.08
N GLU A 29 13.16 6.97 -8.62
CA GLU A 29 12.38 6.67 -7.41
C GLU A 29 11.50 5.44 -7.60
N ARG A 30 10.86 5.30 -8.76
CA ARG A 30 10.10 4.10 -9.12
C ARG A 30 10.96 2.86 -9.06
N ASP A 31 12.14 2.89 -9.68
CA ASP A 31 13.03 1.73 -9.76
C ASP A 31 13.58 1.33 -8.39
N VAL A 32 13.88 2.31 -7.53
CA VAL A 32 14.24 2.08 -6.12
C VAL A 32 13.07 1.43 -5.38
N ALA A 33 11.87 2.00 -5.48
CA ALA A 33 10.68 1.45 -4.86
C ALA A 33 10.46 -0.01 -5.27
N VAL A 34 10.47 -0.32 -6.57
CA VAL A 34 10.35 -1.70 -7.08
C VAL A 34 11.33 -2.66 -6.39
N SER A 35 12.60 -2.26 -6.28
CA SER A 35 13.63 -3.08 -5.63
C SER A 35 13.36 -3.29 -4.14
N GLU A 36 12.89 -2.26 -3.44
CA GLU A 36 12.60 -2.33 -2.00
C GLU A 36 11.38 -3.19 -1.70
N ILE A 37 10.32 -3.10 -2.50
CA ILE A 37 9.14 -3.96 -2.38
C ILE A 37 9.53 -5.43 -2.52
N ALA A 38 10.31 -5.75 -3.56
CA ALA A 38 10.77 -7.11 -3.80
C ALA A 38 11.63 -7.64 -2.63
N ALA A 39 12.50 -6.79 -2.08
CA ALA A 39 13.31 -7.13 -0.91
C ALA A 39 12.47 -7.37 0.35
N LEU A 40 11.53 -6.48 0.65
CA LEU A 40 10.65 -6.56 1.82
C LEU A 40 9.70 -7.75 1.76
N ALA A 41 9.16 -8.05 0.59
CA ALA A 41 8.29 -9.20 0.37
C ALA A 41 9.03 -10.54 0.53
N ALA A 42 10.37 -10.54 0.53
CA ALA A 42 11.22 -11.72 0.46
C ALA A 42 10.81 -12.69 -0.68
N ARG A 43 10.30 -12.13 -1.80
CA ARG A 43 9.79 -12.88 -2.96
C ARG A 43 10.15 -12.13 -4.25
N PRO A 44 10.40 -12.84 -5.36
CA PRO A 44 10.60 -12.20 -6.64
C PRO A 44 9.32 -11.47 -7.06
N MET A 45 9.50 -10.26 -7.60
CA MET A 45 8.44 -9.45 -8.19
C MET A 45 8.69 -9.33 -9.69
N THR A 46 7.68 -9.65 -10.50
CA THR A 46 7.77 -9.58 -11.95
C THR A 46 7.19 -8.26 -12.44
N THR A 47 7.94 -7.53 -13.26
CA THR A 47 7.43 -6.32 -13.91
C THR A 47 6.61 -6.69 -15.13
N VAL A 48 5.42 -6.10 -15.24
CA VAL A 48 4.48 -6.24 -16.36
C VAL A 48 4.03 -4.87 -16.84
N THR A 49 3.55 -4.77 -18.08
CA THR A 49 3.13 -3.49 -18.68
C THR A 49 1.62 -3.41 -18.92
N ASP A 50 0.92 -4.54 -18.81
CA ASP A 50 -0.50 -4.68 -19.12
C ASP A 50 -1.27 -5.48 -18.05
N VAL A 51 -2.59 -5.30 -18.03
CA VAL A 51 -3.51 -5.97 -17.10
C VAL A 51 -3.73 -7.42 -17.48
N ASP A 52 -3.61 -7.78 -18.77
CA ASP A 52 -3.76 -9.17 -19.19
C ASP A 52 -2.70 -10.09 -18.56
N ASP A 53 -1.46 -9.60 -18.41
CA ASP A 53 -0.40 -10.33 -17.70
C ASP A 53 -0.73 -10.53 -16.22
N VAL A 54 -1.41 -9.55 -15.61
CA VAL A 54 -1.87 -9.65 -14.23
C VAL A 54 -2.86 -10.80 -14.08
N LEU A 55 -3.83 -10.90 -14.98
CA LEU A 55 -4.82 -11.96 -14.95
C LEU A 55 -4.23 -13.34 -15.24
N ALA A 56 -3.21 -13.41 -16.11
CA ALA A 56 -2.51 -14.65 -16.42
C ALA A 56 -1.71 -15.21 -15.23
N HIS A 57 -1.26 -14.36 -14.31
CA HIS A 57 -0.41 -14.75 -13.17
C HIS A 57 -1.07 -14.37 -11.82
N PRO A 58 -2.16 -15.04 -11.41
CA PRO A 58 -2.92 -14.71 -10.19
C PRO A 58 -2.19 -14.94 -8.86
N HIS A 59 -1.12 -15.73 -8.89
CA HIS A 59 -0.36 -16.14 -7.69
C HIS A 59 1.04 -15.52 -7.62
N GLU A 60 1.36 -14.63 -8.55
CA GLU A 60 2.64 -13.92 -8.60
C GLU A 60 2.50 -12.51 -8.06
N MET A 61 3.59 -12.01 -7.46
CA MET A 61 3.72 -10.62 -7.10
C MET A 61 4.15 -9.85 -8.34
N LEU A 62 3.35 -8.88 -8.75
CA LEU A 62 3.54 -8.18 -10.01
C LEU A 62 3.66 -6.67 -9.77
N ALA A 63 4.54 -6.02 -10.51
CA ALA A 63 4.63 -4.57 -10.62
C ALA A 63 4.16 -4.14 -12.01
N ILE A 64 3.03 -3.43 -12.08
CA ILE A 64 2.59 -2.81 -13.33
C ILE A 64 3.36 -1.50 -13.50
N ILE A 65 4.23 -1.48 -14.49
CA ILE A 65 5.00 -0.30 -14.89
C ILE A 65 4.70 -0.07 -16.37
N THR A 66 4.06 1.05 -16.68
CA THR A 66 3.58 1.33 -18.04
C THR A 66 3.69 2.82 -18.36
N GLU A 67 3.83 3.16 -19.64
CA GLU A 67 3.71 4.53 -20.12
C GLU A 67 2.24 4.92 -20.36
N ARG A 68 1.33 3.94 -20.39
CA ARG A 68 -0.10 4.12 -20.67
C ARG A 68 -0.93 4.03 -19.39
N GLU A 69 -0.52 4.76 -18.37
CA GLU A 69 -1.07 4.65 -17.00
C GLU A 69 -2.60 4.77 -16.95
N ALA A 70 -3.17 5.75 -17.66
CA ALA A 70 -4.62 5.97 -17.70
C ALA A 70 -5.40 4.82 -18.36
N GLU A 71 -4.81 4.13 -19.35
CA GLU A 71 -5.43 2.96 -19.98
C GLU A 71 -5.44 1.78 -19.03
N VAL A 72 -4.32 1.54 -18.34
CA VAL A 72 -4.18 0.47 -17.35
C VAL A 72 -5.16 0.67 -16.20
N VAL A 73 -5.31 1.88 -15.66
CA VAL A 73 -6.28 2.17 -14.60
C VAL A 73 -7.71 1.81 -15.03
N LYS A 74 -8.10 2.19 -16.25
CA LYS A 74 -9.42 1.84 -16.79
C LYS A 74 -9.59 0.34 -17.02
N ALA A 75 -8.53 -0.34 -17.46
CA ALA A 75 -8.53 -1.79 -17.63
C ALA A 75 -8.67 -2.51 -16.28
N LEU A 76 -7.94 -2.07 -15.25
CA LEU A 76 -8.02 -2.62 -13.89
C LEU A 76 -9.43 -2.47 -13.30
N GLU A 77 -10.10 -1.33 -13.49
CA GLU A 77 -11.49 -1.15 -13.04
C GLU A 77 -12.43 -2.16 -13.70
N ARG A 78 -12.25 -2.46 -15.00
CA ARG A 78 -13.09 -3.44 -15.71
C ARG A 78 -12.91 -4.86 -15.20
N VAL A 79 -11.74 -5.20 -14.69
CA VAL A 79 -11.40 -6.56 -14.22
C VAL A 79 -11.31 -6.64 -12.70
N ARG A 80 -11.71 -5.60 -11.98
CA ARG A 80 -11.64 -5.46 -10.52
C ARG A 80 -12.17 -6.70 -9.79
N ASP A 81 -13.31 -7.20 -10.22
CA ASP A 81 -13.95 -8.36 -9.57
C ASP A 81 -13.14 -9.64 -9.75
N SER A 82 -12.42 -9.80 -10.88
CA SER A 82 -11.49 -10.90 -11.09
C SER A 82 -10.25 -10.81 -10.18
N LEU A 83 -9.87 -9.60 -9.76
CA LEU A 83 -8.72 -9.38 -8.88
C LEU A 83 -9.02 -9.73 -7.41
N GLN A 84 -10.29 -9.86 -7.01
CA GLN A 84 -10.71 -10.22 -5.65
C GLN A 84 -10.12 -11.55 -5.16
N ASN A 85 -9.88 -12.47 -6.09
CA ASN A 85 -9.42 -13.82 -5.78
C ASN A 85 -7.89 -13.92 -5.67
N ARG A 86 -7.16 -12.81 -5.87
CA ARG A 86 -5.71 -12.80 -5.74
C ARG A 86 -5.30 -12.94 -4.28
N THR A 87 -4.33 -13.81 -4.04
CA THR A 87 -3.71 -14.00 -2.72
C THR A 87 -2.41 -13.22 -2.54
N VAL A 88 -1.96 -12.53 -3.61
CA VAL A 88 -0.71 -11.78 -3.66
C VAL A 88 -0.99 -10.44 -4.33
N PRO A 89 -0.51 -9.31 -3.76
CA PRO A 89 -0.81 -7.98 -4.27
C PRO A 89 -0.16 -7.75 -5.63
N VAL A 90 -0.79 -6.86 -6.39
CA VAL A 90 -0.25 -6.23 -7.58
C VAL A 90 0.06 -4.78 -7.25
N PHE A 91 1.27 -4.33 -7.55
CA PHE A 91 1.69 -2.96 -7.34
C PHE A 91 1.51 -2.17 -8.63
N LEU A 92 0.61 -1.20 -8.63
CA LEU A 92 0.42 -0.27 -9.74
C LEU A 92 1.27 0.98 -9.47
N PHE A 93 2.28 1.21 -10.31
CA PHE A 93 3.12 2.39 -10.21
C PHE A 93 2.54 3.50 -11.09
N LEU A 94 2.25 4.66 -10.50
CA LEU A 94 1.73 5.83 -11.21
C LEU A 94 2.61 7.05 -10.95
N LEU A 95 2.81 7.88 -11.97
CA LEU A 95 3.48 9.15 -11.80
C LEU A 95 2.62 10.07 -10.92
N ASP A 96 3.25 10.68 -9.92
CA ASP A 96 2.63 11.70 -9.07
C ASP A 96 2.17 12.88 -9.93
N GLU A 97 0.93 13.33 -9.71
CA GLU A 97 0.17 14.27 -10.54
C GLU A 97 0.00 13.85 -12.02
N GLY A 98 0.30 12.59 -12.36
CA GLY A 98 0.26 12.02 -13.70
C GLY A 98 -1.13 11.67 -14.22
N GLU A 99 -1.20 11.22 -15.47
CA GLU A 99 -2.46 10.83 -16.11
C GLU A 99 -3.11 9.62 -15.44
N GLY A 100 -2.31 8.69 -14.91
CA GLY A 100 -2.78 7.54 -14.15
C GLY A 100 -3.51 7.92 -12.86
N GLN A 101 -2.90 8.79 -12.04
CA GLN A 101 -3.50 9.25 -10.78
C GLN A 101 -4.81 10.03 -11.02
N ARG A 102 -4.84 10.86 -12.07
CA ARG A 102 -6.08 11.55 -12.48
C ARG A 102 -7.15 10.58 -12.95
N ALA A 103 -6.78 9.57 -13.74
CA ALA A 103 -7.70 8.52 -14.17
C ALA A 103 -8.25 7.74 -12.98
N LEU A 104 -7.42 7.47 -11.97
CA LEU A 104 -7.80 6.75 -10.75
C LEU A 104 -8.88 7.50 -9.98
N SER A 105 -8.76 8.82 -9.88
CA SER A 105 -9.78 9.69 -9.27
C SER A 105 -11.13 9.61 -9.99
N GLY A 106 -11.13 9.29 -11.29
CA GLY A 106 -12.32 9.10 -12.12
C GLY A 106 -12.95 7.71 -12.07
N VAL A 107 -12.37 6.76 -11.32
CA VAL A 107 -12.91 5.39 -11.11
C VAL A 107 -13.16 5.14 -9.62
N PRO A 108 -14.27 5.64 -9.05
CA PRO A 108 -14.49 5.67 -7.60
C PRO A 108 -14.45 4.30 -6.92
N ALA A 109 -14.80 3.22 -7.63
CA ALA A 109 -14.82 1.89 -7.05
C ALA A 109 -13.40 1.32 -6.90
N LEU A 110 -12.56 1.38 -7.94
CA LEU A 110 -11.13 1.09 -7.84
C LEU A 110 -10.43 2.02 -6.84
N ALA A 111 -10.75 3.32 -6.86
CA ALA A 111 -10.21 4.29 -5.90
C ALA A 111 -10.60 3.96 -4.45
N SER A 112 -11.86 3.60 -4.19
CA SER A 112 -12.30 3.18 -2.85
C SER A 112 -11.62 1.90 -2.39
N TRP A 113 -11.23 1.04 -3.33
CA TRP A 113 -10.46 -0.17 -3.06
C TRP A 113 -8.99 0.10 -2.73
N ILE A 114 -8.44 1.15 -3.33
CA ILE A 114 -7.03 1.54 -3.22
C ILE A 114 -6.78 2.57 -2.11
N ARG A 115 -7.82 3.30 -1.65
CA ARG A 115 -7.77 4.40 -0.66
C ARG A 115 -7.08 4.09 0.67
N GLY A 116 -6.75 2.83 0.97
CA GLY A 116 -5.95 2.47 2.14
C GLY A 116 -4.44 2.45 1.91
N LEU A 117 -3.94 2.75 0.70
CA LEU A 117 -2.59 2.44 0.23
C LEU A 117 -2.02 3.50 -0.75
N ASP A 118 -2.27 4.79 -0.52
CA ASP A 118 -1.74 5.88 -1.36
C ASP A 118 -0.31 6.26 -0.91
N PHE A 119 0.70 5.93 -1.71
CA PHE A 119 2.11 6.11 -1.35
C PHE A 119 2.82 7.07 -2.28
N GLY A 120 2.82 8.35 -1.93
CA GLY A 120 3.68 9.36 -2.54
C GLY A 120 2.94 10.68 -2.69
N GLY A 121 3.42 11.69 -1.98
CA GLY A 121 2.78 13.00 -1.91
C GLY A 121 2.71 13.48 -0.47
N GLU A 122 2.99 14.76 -0.23
CA GLU A 122 2.66 15.44 1.04
C GLU A 122 1.13 15.59 1.17
N GLY A 123 0.38 14.52 0.93
CA GLY A 123 -1.02 14.45 1.29
C GLY A 123 -1.10 14.45 2.80
N THR A 124 -1.81 15.42 3.36
CA THR A 124 -2.18 15.44 4.77
C THR A 124 -2.85 14.11 5.12
N VAL A 125 -2.09 13.22 5.74
CA VAL A 125 -2.61 12.01 6.37
C VAL A 125 -3.67 12.47 7.34
N ASP A 126 -4.93 12.07 7.11
CA ASP A 126 -6.00 12.31 8.06
C ASP A 126 -5.75 11.43 9.29
N ILE A 127 -5.03 12.02 10.25
CA ILE A 127 -4.61 11.38 11.49
C ILE A 127 -5.81 10.80 12.24
N GLU A 128 -6.98 11.43 12.17
CA GLU A 128 -8.18 10.95 12.84
C GLU A 128 -8.73 9.67 12.18
N SER A 129 -8.70 9.60 10.85
CA SER A 129 -9.08 8.39 10.12
C SER A 129 -8.11 7.23 10.37
N GLU A 130 -6.79 7.49 10.42
CA GLU A 130 -5.79 6.46 10.70
C GLU A 130 -5.86 5.96 12.15
N ARG A 131 -6.10 6.85 13.12
CA ARG A 131 -6.32 6.46 14.53
C ARG A 131 -7.58 5.60 14.70
N ARG A 132 -8.65 5.92 13.96
CA ARG A 132 -9.87 5.10 13.93
C ARG A 132 -9.59 3.72 13.37
N ARG A 133 -8.88 3.65 12.24
CA ARG A 133 -8.48 2.39 11.61
C ARG A 133 -7.62 1.53 12.53
N PHE A 134 -6.61 2.12 13.16
CA PHE A 134 -5.78 1.44 14.16
C PHE A 134 -6.64 0.82 15.26
N SER A 135 -7.60 1.60 15.78
CA SER A 135 -8.52 1.17 16.83
C SER A 135 -9.46 0.05 16.40
N GLU A 136 -9.92 0.05 15.14
CA GLU A 136 -10.74 -1.02 14.58
C GLU A 136 -9.97 -2.34 14.45
N ILE A 137 -8.71 -2.28 14.02
CA ILE A 137 -7.85 -3.45 13.81
C ILE A 137 -7.37 -4.03 15.14
N HIS A 138 -6.82 -3.17 16.01
CA HIS A 138 -6.15 -3.59 17.24
C HIS A 138 -7.05 -3.54 18.49
N ARG A 139 -8.30 -3.11 18.33
CA ARG A 139 -9.32 -2.99 19.40
C ARG A 139 -8.91 -2.08 20.55
N LYS A 140 -7.93 -1.20 20.33
CA LYS A 140 -7.35 -0.27 21.31
C LYS A 140 -6.89 1.00 20.61
N SER A 141 -6.87 2.12 21.31
CA SER A 141 -6.22 3.30 20.76
C SER A 141 -4.70 3.08 20.62
N PRO A 142 -4.00 3.87 19.78
CA PRO A 142 -2.54 3.84 19.70
C PRO A 142 -1.85 3.98 21.07
N GLU A 143 -2.34 4.89 21.93
CA GLU A 143 -1.77 5.17 23.25
C GLU A 143 -1.98 4.01 24.24
N GLU A 144 -3.18 3.42 24.24
CA GLU A 144 -3.50 2.27 25.09
C GLU A 144 -2.63 1.08 24.70
N TRP A 145 -2.48 0.83 23.40
CA TRP A 145 -1.64 -0.25 22.88
C TRP A 145 -0.17 -0.02 23.22
N LEU A 146 0.35 1.19 23.04
CA LEU A 146 1.73 1.55 23.40
C LEU A 146 2.00 1.42 24.89
N THR A 147 1.04 1.74 25.74
CA THR A 147 1.17 1.59 27.20
C THR A 147 1.38 0.13 27.58
N GLU A 148 0.66 -0.80 26.95
CA GLU A 148 0.83 -2.24 27.18
C GLU A 148 2.15 -2.76 26.62
N TRP A 149 2.56 -2.29 25.45
CA TRP A 149 3.85 -2.66 24.88
C TRP A 149 5.02 -2.19 25.75
N ARG A 150 5.02 -0.91 26.15
CA ARG A 150 6.05 -0.31 27.02
C ARG A 150 6.10 -0.95 28.41
N SER A 151 4.99 -1.49 28.90
CA SER A 151 4.93 -2.20 30.18
C SER A 151 5.30 -3.69 30.08
N GLY A 152 5.57 -4.20 28.88
CA GLY A 152 5.93 -5.59 28.65
C GLY A 152 4.74 -6.56 28.76
N LEU A 153 3.51 -6.06 28.71
CA LEU A 153 2.29 -6.89 28.68
C LEU A 153 2.13 -7.60 27.32
N LEU A 154 2.75 -7.07 26.27
CA LEU A 154 2.75 -7.67 24.94
C LEU A 154 4.08 -8.38 24.68
N GLU A 155 4.02 -9.54 24.04
CA GLU A 155 5.22 -10.32 23.69
C GLU A 155 6.15 -9.53 22.76
N ASP A 156 7.46 -9.66 22.96
CA ASP A 156 8.47 -9.04 22.10
C ASP A 156 8.61 -9.84 20.80
N THR A 157 7.69 -9.58 19.88
CA THR A 157 7.67 -10.17 18.54
C THR A 157 7.89 -9.10 17.49
N LEU A 158 8.35 -9.52 16.30
CA LEU A 158 8.44 -8.61 15.15
C LEU A 158 7.09 -7.94 14.88
N ALA A 159 5.98 -8.69 14.92
CA ALA A 159 4.64 -8.15 14.73
C ALA A 159 4.30 -7.03 15.71
N ASN A 160 4.58 -7.23 17.00
CA ASN A 160 4.34 -6.20 18.02
C ASN A 160 5.30 -5.02 17.89
N SER A 161 6.56 -5.24 17.52
CA SER A 161 7.51 -4.15 17.23
C SER A 161 7.04 -3.23 16.11
N TRP A 162 6.33 -3.77 15.11
CA TRP A 162 5.76 -2.99 14.02
C TRP A 162 4.50 -2.22 14.43
N ILE A 163 3.58 -2.86 15.16
CA ILE A 163 2.39 -2.17 15.70
C ILE A 163 2.82 -1.04 16.65
N ALA A 164 3.90 -1.24 17.41
CA ALA A 164 4.50 -0.20 18.24
C ALA A 164 4.99 0.98 17.40
N ASN A 165 5.66 0.72 16.26
CA ASN A 165 6.12 1.77 15.36
C ASN A 165 4.95 2.56 14.75
N ASP A 166 3.89 1.88 14.34
CA ASP A 166 2.69 2.51 13.78
C ASP A 166 1.99 3.39 14.83
N ALA A 167 1.81 2.85 16.04
CA ALA A 167 1.23 3.58 17.15
C ALA A 167 2.09 4.79 17.58
N LEU A 168 3.43 4.68 17.55
CA LEU A 168 4.35 5.79 17.85
C LEU A 168 4.24 6.93 16.81
N LEU A 169 4.04 6.59 15.53
CA LEU A 169 3.82 7.58 14.49
C LEU A 169 2.51 8.35 14.71
N LEU A 170 1.44 7.65 15.11
CA LEU A 170 0.15 8.27 15.43
C LEU A 170 0.19 9.09 16.73
N GLU A 171 0.97 8.69 17.73
CA GLU A 171 1.22 9.46 18.97
C GLU A 171 2.02 10.74 18.67
N SER A 172 3.02 10.68 17.79
CA SER A 172 3.88 11.85 17.46
C SER A 172 3.19 12.96 16.66
N ARG A 173 1.99 12.68 16.13
CA ARG A 173 1.23 13.57 15.24
C ARG A 173 -0.10 14.06 15.85
N SER A 174 -0.36 13.75 17.13
CA SER A 174 -1.47 14.31 17.92
C SER A 174 -1.03 15.57 18.67
#